data_AF-A0A5E7QFL4-F1
#
_entry.id   AF-A0A5E7QFL4-F1
#
_cell.length_a   1.000
_cell.length_b   1.000
_cell.length_c   1.000
_cell.angle_alpha   90.00
_cell.angle_beta   90.00
_cell.angle_gamma   90.00
#
_symmetry.space_group_name_H-M   'P 1'
#
loop_
_entity.id
_entity.type
_entity.pdbx_description
1 polymer ?
#
loop_
_entity_poly.entity_id
_entity_poly.type
_entity_poly.pdbx_seq_one_letter_code
_entity_poly.pdbx_strand_id
1 'polypeptide(L)'
;MSMASWLEESFDLVAVRTRYEAIPDDDKVKFEVSNAEIIQELIAETEGQRPAYLRQVAKNVDSITQGILIVFAIIGQVRVMEMIELRDRFRYSLSPGGPNRATCAGIYAFHQEIISVTLFDWPDEVFDAFGSDGGWPDDEDLDDE
;
A
#
# COMPACT_ATOMS: atom_id res chain seq x y z
N MET A 1 -6.13 -15.81 -4.57
CA MET A 1 -5.14 -14.98 -5.28
C MET A 1 -5.05 -13.63 -4.59
N SER A 2 -3.90 -13.35 -3.97
CA SER A 2 -3.64 -12.07 -3.31
C SER A 2 -3.56 -10.93 -4.34
N MET A 3 -3.60 -9.67 -3.90
CA MET A 3 -3.40 -8.55 -4.83
C MET A 3 -1.99 -8.51 -5.41
N ALA A 4 -0.99 -8.89 -4.63
CA ALA A 4 0.40 -8.97 -5.10
C ALA A 4 0.56 -10.03 -6.20
N SER A 5 0.04 -11.25 -5.99
CA SER A 5 0.09 -12.29 -7.02
C SER A 5 -0.74 -11.92 -8.26
N TRP A 6 -1.89 -11.25 -8.06
CA TRP A 6 -2.69 -10.76 -9.18
C TRP A 6 -1.93 -9.69 -10.00
N LEU A 7 -1.23 -8.77 -9.33
CA LEU A 7 -0.42 -7.74 -9.97
C LEU A 7 0.70 -8.37 -10.80
N GLU A 8 1.44 -9.33 -10.22
CA GLU A 8 2.53 -10.04 -10.88
C GLU A 8 2.06 -10.84 -12.10
N GLU A 9 0.92 -11.53 -12.01
CA GLU A 9 0.41 -12.36 -13.10
C GLU A 9 -0.23 -11.56 -14.24
N SER A 10 -0.85 -10.42 -13.93
CA SER A 10 -1.70 -9.68 -14.89
C SER A 10 -1.08 -8.40 -15.45
N PHE A 11 0.03 -7.93 -14.87
CA PHE A 11 0.68 -6.68 -15.24
C PHE A 11 2.19 -6.86 -15.38
N ASP A 12 2.81 -5.95 -16.13
CA ASP A 12 4.27 -5.84 -16.18
C ASP A 12 4.76 -5.21 -14.86
N LEU A 13 5.12 -6.07 -13.90
CA LEU A 13 5.49 -5.66 -12.55
C LEU A 13 6.72 -4.74 -12.54
N VAL A 14 7.69 -4.99 -13.42
CA VAL A 14 8.91 -4.16 -13.55
C VAL A 14 8.53 -2.77 -14.04
N ALA A 15 7.75 -2.67 -15.12
CA ALA A 15 7.31 -1.37 -15.63
C ALA A 15 6.44 -0.61 -14.62
N VAL A 16 5.59 -1.30 -13.86
CA VAL A 16 4.76 -0.71 -12.80
C VAL A 16 5.63 -0.18 -11.66
N ARG A 17 6.61 -0.96 -11.19
CA ARG A 17 7.55 -0.55 -10.13
C ARG A 17 8.38 0.66 -10.54
N THR A 18 9.04 0.59 -11.70
CA THR A 18 9.84 1.69 -12.24
C THR A 18 9.01 2.96 -12.37
N ARG A 19 7.77 2.84 -12.88
CA ARG A 19 6.89 4.00 -12.99
C ARG A 19 6.48 4.55 -11.63
N TYR A 20 6.15 3.68 -10.67
CA TYR A 20 5.74 4.05 -9.32
C TYR A 20 6.85 4.78 -8.56
N GLU A 21 8.07 4.23 -8.57
CA GLU A 21 9.24 4.80 -7.90
C GLU A 21 9.66 6.14 -8.51
N ALA A 22 9.41 6.34 -9.79
CA ALA A 22 9.62 7.63 -10.46
C ALA A 22 8.59 8.71 -10.10
N ILE A 23 7.50 8.40 -9.38
CA ILE A 23 6.51 9.40 -8.94
C ILE A 23 7.02 10.08 -7.67
N PRO A 24 7.09 11.42 -7.62
CA PRO A 24 7.40 12.14 -6.38
C PRO A 24 6.35 11.88 -5.30
N ASP A 25 6.76 11.81 -4.03
CA ASP A 25 5.83 11.48 -2.94
C ASP A 25 4.64 12.45 -2.82
N ASP A 26 4.83 13.74 -3.09
CA ASP A 26 3.74 14.73 -3.12
C ASP A 26 2.66 14.36 -4.17
N ASP A 27 3.07 13.80 -5.29
CA ASP A 27 2.15 13.36 -6.34
C ASP A 27 1.56 11.99 -6.02
N LYS A 28 2.28 11.12 -5.30
CA LYS A 28 1.70 9.89 -4.73
C LYS A 28 0.58 10.20 -3.75
N VAL A 29 0.77 11.19 -2.87
CA VAL A 29 -0.27 11.68 -1.94
C VAL A 29 -1.49 12.19 -2.72
N LYS A 30 -1.29 13.05 -3.73
CA LYS A 30 -2.41 13.55 -4.55
C LYS A 30 -3.13 12.43 -5.27
N PHE A 31 -2.40 11.44 -5.78
CA PHE A 31 -2.96 10.29 -6.45
C PHE A 31 -3.81 9.46 -5.49
N GLU A 32 -3.30 9.12 -4.31
CA GLU A 32 -4.03 8.39 -3.28
C GLU A 32 -5.31 9.11 -2.89
N VAL A 33 -5.23 10.41 -2.59
CA VAL A 33 -6.39 11.23 -2.21
C VAL A 33 -7.44 11.27 -3.32
N SER A 34 -7.00 11.42 -4.57
CA SER A 34 -7.92 11.52 -5.73
C SER A 34 -8.59 10.18 -6.06
N ASN A 35 -8.00 9.06 -5.65
CA ASN A 35 -8.48 7.71 -5.95
C ASN A 35 -8.90 6.94 -4.68
N ALA A 36 -9.05 7.61 -3.54
CA ALA A 36 -9.26 6.97 -2.24
C ALA A 36 -10.48 6.03 -2.22
N GLU A 37 -11.60 6.45 -2.82
CA GLU A 37 -12.81 5.63 -2.90
C GLU A 37 -12.59 4.35 -3.74
N ILE A 38 -11.85 4.46 -4.84
CA ILE A 38 -11.52 3.31 -5.70
C ILE A 38 -10.59 2.35 -4.97
N ILE A 39 -9.58 2.87 -4.28
CA ILE A 39 -8.61 2.08 -3.50
C ILE A 39 -9.35 1.35 -2.36
N GLN A 40 -10.21 2.05 -1.63
CA GLN A 40 -11.02 1.46 -0.57
C GLN A 40 -11.89 0.31 -1.09
N GLU A 41 -12.57 0.50 -2.21
CA GLU A 41 -13.42 -0.53 -2.78
C GLU A 41 -12.59 -1.72 -3.28
N LEU A 42 -11.45 -1.50 -3.94
CA LEU A 42 -10.52 -2.57 -4.34
C LEU A 42 -10.08 -3.43 -3.15
N ILE A 43 -9.85 -2.81 -1.99
CA ILE A 43 -9.50 -3.50 -0.74
C ILE A 43 -10.67 -4.34 -0.24
N ALA A 44 -11.90 -3.81 -0.30
CA ALA A 44 -13.10 -4.47 0.17
C ALA A 44 -13.56 -5.63 -0.73
N GLU A 45 -13.28 -5.54 -2.02
CA GLU A 45 -13.69 -6.53 -3.02
C GLU A 45 -13.01 -7.89 -2.81
N THR A 46 -13.77 -8.96 -3.09
CA THR A 46 -13.25 -10.33 -3.02
C THR A 46 -12.32 -10.64 -4.19
N GLU A 47 -11.46 -11.65 -4.04
CA GLU A 47 -10.47 -12.03 -5.07
C GLU A 47 -11.08 -12.22 -6.46
N GLY A 48 -12.27 -12.81 -6.56
CA GLY A 48 -12.95 -13.03 -7.84
C GLY A 48 -13.61 -11.78 -8.45
N GLN A 49 -13.85 -10.74 -7.65
CA GLN A 49 -14.54 -9.52 -8.08
C GLN A 49 -13.58 -8.40 -8.46
N ARG A 50 -12.38 -8.33 -7.85
CA ARG A 50 -11.36 -7.29 -8.10
C ARG A 50 -11.06 -7.06 -9.58
N PRO A 51 -10.84 -8.09 -10.44
CA PRO A 51 -10.55 -7.85 -11.85
C PRO A 51 -11.74 -7.29 -12.64
N ALA A 52 -12.97 -7.62 -12.23
CA ALA A 52 -14.17 -7.04 -12.85
C ALA A 52 -14.37 -5.59 -12.43
N TYR A 53 -14.19 -5.31 -11.14
CA TYR A 53 -14.27 -3.96 -10.59
C TYR A 53 -13.22 -3.03 -11.23
N LEU A 54 -11.94 -3.45 -11.28
CA LEU A 54 -10.88 -2.66 -11.89
C LEU A 54 -11.18 -2.34 -13.36
N ARG A 55 -11.65 -3.32 -14.14
CA ARG A 55 -12.05 -3.08 -15.54
C ARG A 55 -13.20 -2.07 -15.68
N GLN A 56 -14.09 -2.00 -14.69
CA GLN A 56 -15.19 -1.04 -14.68
C GLN A 56 -14.70 0.37 -14.39
N VAL A 57 -13.90 0.55 -13.34
CA VAL A 57 -13.46 1.89 -12.88
C VAL A 57 -12.28 2.45 -13.68
N ALA A 58 -11.46 1.57 -14.27
CA ALA A 58 -10.24 1.95 -14.99
C ALA A 58 -10.33 1.73 -16.52
N LYS A 59 -11.55 1.67 -17.08
CA LYS A 59 -11.80 1.35 -18.50
C LYS A 59 -10.99 2.15 -19.52
N ASN A 60 -10.66 3.42 -19.21
CA ASN A 60 -9.93 4.32 -20.10
C ASN A 60 -8.54 4.70 -19.55
N VAL A 61 -8.06 3.94 -18.57
CA VAL A 61 -6.78 4.16 -17.90
C VAL A 61 -5.78 3.15 -18.48
N ASP A 62 -4.54 3.57 -18.70
CA ASP A 62 -3.51 2.67 -19.20
C ASP A 62 -3.17 1.56 -18.18
N SER A 63 -2.57 0.48 -18.68
CA SER A 63 -2.28 -0.72 -17.86
C SER A 63 -1.31 -0.42 -16.71
N ILE A 64 -0.37 0.50 -16.89
CA ILE A 64 0.62 0.84 -15.86
C ILE A 64 -0.07 1.59 -14.72
N THR A 65 -0.90 2.59 -15.03
CA THR A 65 -1.68 3.33 -14.05
C THR A 65 -2.69 2.43 -13.32
N GLN A 66 -3.26 1.43 -14.00
CA GLN A 66 -4.05 0.37 -13.37
C GLN A 66 -3.24 -0.46 -12.37
N GLY A 67 -2.02 -0.87 -12.74
CA GLY A 67 -1.10 -1.55 -11.83
C GLY A 67 -0.74 -0.68 -10.62
N ILE A 68 -0.48 0.61 -10.83
CA ILE A 68 -0.22 1.57 -9.75
C ILE A 68 -1.41 1.67 -8.78
N LEU A 69 -2.66 1.69 -9.27
CA LEU A 69 -3.84 1.65 -8.38
C LEU A 69 -3.83 0.41 -7.46
N ILE A 70 -3.43 -0.75 -7.98
CA ILE A 70 -3.31 -1.98 -7.18
C ILE A 70 -2.16 -1.84 -6.16
N VAL A 71 -1.03 -1.24 -6.52
CA VAL A 71 0.08 -0.97 -5.58
C VAL A 71 -0.39 -0.10 -4.41
N PHE A 72 -1.14 0.99 -4.68
CA PHE A 72 -1.73 1.80 -3.62
C PHE A 72 -2.71 1.01 -2.74
N ALA A 73 -3.48 0.08 -3.32
CA ALA A 73 -4.34 -0.81 -2.54
C ALA A 73 -3.55 -1.76 -1.64
N ILE A 74 -2.44 -2.33 -2.13
CA ILE A 74 -1.53 -3.17 -1.33
C ILE A 74 -0.94 -2.37 -0.17
N ILE A 75 -0.38 -1.19 -0.45
CA ILE A 75 0.18 -0.29 0.57
C ILE A 75 -0.90 0.08 1.58
N GLY A 76 -2.11 0.43 1.13
CA GLY A 76 -3.24 0.72 1.99
C GLY A 76 -3.59 -0.43 2.94
N GLN A 77 -3.55 -1.69 2.46
CA GLN A 77 -3.76 -2.86 3.32
C GLN A 77 -2.68 -3.02 4.39
N VAL A 78 -1.41 -2.86 4.01
CA VAL A 78 -0.28 -2.92 4.96
C VAL A 78 -0.44 -1.85 6.03
N ARG A 79 -0.67 -0.59 5.63
CA ARG A 79 -0.89 0.54 6.54
C ARG A 79 -2.04 0.29 7.52
N VAL A 80 -3.16 -0.26 7.04
CA VAL A 80 -4.31 -0.58 7.90
C VAL A 80 -3.99 -1.70 8.90
N MET A 81 -3.25 -2.72 8.48
CA MET A 81 -2.80 -3.80 9.36
C MET A 81 -1.89 -3.25 10.47
N GLU A 82 -0.88 -2.46 10.11
CA GLU A 82 0.02 -1.82 11.08
C GLU A 82 -0.73 -0.87 12.01
N MET A 83 -1.68 -0.09 11.49
CA MET A 83 -2.54 0.76 12.32
C MET A 83 -3.37 -0.04 13.33
N ILE A 84 -3.86 -1.23 12.96
CA ILE A 84 -4.58 -2.13 13.87
C ILE A 84 -3.63 -2.64 14.97
N GLU A 85 -2.42 -3.05 14.61
CA GLU A 85 -1.40 -3.49 15.57
C GLU A 85 -0.98 -2.38 16.52
N LEU A 86 -0.75 -1.17 16.00
CA LEU A 86 -0.46 0.02 16.81
C LEU A 86 -1.62 0.33 17.75
N ARG A 87 -2.87 0.32 17.26
CA ARG A 87 -4.06 0.52 18.11
C ARG A 87 -4.09 -0.49 19.25
N ASP A 88 -3.80 -1.75 18.97
CA ASP A 88 -3.84 -2.82 19.96
C ASP A 88 -2.70 -2.69 20.98
N ARG A 89 -1.49 -2.28 20.55
CA ARG A 89 -0.36 -1.95 21.42
C ARG A 89 -0.67 -0.80 22.38
N PHE A 90 -1.35 0.24 21.87
CA PHE A 90 -1.71 1.43 22.64
C PHE A 90 -3.07 1.33 23.34
N ARG A 91 -3.75 0.18 23.27
CA ARG A 91 -5.13 -0.02 23.77
C ARG A 91 -5.36 0.48 25.20
N TYR A 92 -4.41 0.25 26.10
CA TYR A 92 -4.52 0.68 27.50
C TYR A 92 -4.26 2.18 27.68
N SER A 93 -3.35 2.76 26.90
CA SER A 93 -3.06 4.20 26.90
C SER A 93 -4.19 5.02 26.29
N LEU A 94 -4.95 4.43 25.36
CA LEU A 94 -6.11 5.01 24.68
C LEU A 94 -7.44 4.73 25.41
N SER A 95 -7.42 3.91 26.47
CA SER A 95 -8.63 3.59 27.22
C SER A 95 -9.15 4.82 27.98
N PRO A 96 -10.47 5.10 27.94
CA PRO A 96 -11.06 6.15 28.77
C PRO A 96 -10.87 5.83 30.27
N GLY A 97 -10.65 6.86 31.09
CA GLY A 97 -10.56 6.76 32.55
C GLY A 97 -9.16 6.93 33.17
N GLY A 98 -8.12 7.14 32.37
CA GLY A 98 -6.77 7.45 32.86
C GLY A 98 -6.58 8.91 33.34
N PRO A 99 -5.53 9.21 34.13
CA PRO A 99 -5.17 10.59 34.45
C PRO A 99 -4.85 11.38 33.18
N ASN A 100 -5.47 12.55 32.99
CA ASN A 100 -5.39 13.35 31.75
C ASN A 100 -3.96 13.49 31.19
N ARG A 101 -2.95 13.69 32.03
CA ARG A 101 -1.54 13.82 31.59
C ARG A 101 -0.97 12.54 30.97
N ALA A 102 -1.25 11.39 31.58
CA ALA A 102 -0.77 10.10 31.09
C ALA A 102 -1.46 9.72 29.77
N THR A 103 -2.77 9.99 29.67
CA THR A 103 -3.53 9.81 28.43
C THR A 103 -3.02 10.71 27.30
N CYS A 104 -2.76 12.00 27.57
CA CYS A 104 -2.17 12.90 26.56
C CYS A 104 -0.80 12.41 26.07
N ALA A 105 0.07 11.95 26.97
CA ALA A 105 1.38 11.39 26.59
C ALA A 105 1.23 10.13 25.74
N GLY A 106 0.30 9.24 26.09
CA GLY A 106 -0.01 8.03 25.33
C GLY A 106 -0.54 8.31 23.92
N ILE A 107 -1.47 9.28 23.78
CA ILE A 107 -1.98 9.72 22.48
C ILE A 107 -0.87 10.35 21.64
N TYR A 108 0.00 11.16 22.25
CA TYR A 108 1.12 11.76 21.53
C TYR A 108 2.09 10.70 20.99
N ALA A 109 2.46 9.71 21.82
CA ALA A 109 3.30 8.60 21.38
C ALA A 109 2.64 7.80 20.24
N PHE A 110 1.35 7.48 20.37
CA PHE A 110 0.58 6.82 19.30
C PHE A 110 0.57 7.64 18.00
N HIS A 111 0.42 8.95 18.08
CA HIS A 111 0.45 9.83 16.91
C HIS A 111 1.81 9.84 16.20
N GLN A 112 2.92 9.83 16.95
CA GLN A 112 4.26 9.75 16.35
C GLN A 112 4.47 8.44 15.60
N GLU A 113 4.00 7.31 16.15
CA GLU A 113 4.09 5.99 15.51
C GLU A 113 3.20 5.91 14.25
N ILE A 114 2.03 6.57 14.25
CA ILE A 114 1.19 6.64 13.04
C ILE A 114 1.91 7.36 11.91
N ILE A 115 2.64 8.45 12.19
CA ILE A 115 3.35 9.20 11.16
C ILE A 115 4.39 8.30 10.48
N SER A 116 5.07 7.43 11.24
CA SER A 116 6.08 6.52 10.68
C SER A 116 5.52 5.42 9.77
N VAL A 117 4.23 5.06 9.87
CA VAL A 117 3.61 4.03 9.00
C VAL A 117 2.96 4.61 7.73
N THR A 118 3.07 5.92 7.49
CA THR A 118 2.47 6.56 6.29
C THR A 118 3.40 6.61 5.06
N LEU A 119 4.41 5.74 4.98
CA LEU A 119 5.40 5.74 3.91
C LEU A 119 4.82 5.20 2.58
N PHE A 120 5.29 5.77 1.46
CA PHE A 120 4.94 5.40 0.08
C PHE A 120 6.08 4.64 -0.61
N ASP A 121 6.84 3.89 0.18
CA ASP A 121 7.86 3.02 -0.36
C ASP A 121 7.20 1.85 -1.06
N TRP A 122 7.91 1.28 -2.02
CA TRP A 122 7.47 0.04 -2.65
C TRP A 122 7.34 -1.06 -1.58
N PRO A 123 6.25 -1.84 -1.55
CA PRO A 123 6.03 -2.79 -0.47
C PRO A 123 6.83 -4.09 -0.71
N ASP A 124 8.17 -4.00 -0.69
CA ASP A 124 9.09 -5.12 -0.96
C ASP A 124 8.76 -6.36 -0.11
N GLU A 125 8.55 -6.17 1.20
CA GLU A 125 8.23 -7.27 2.12
C GLU A 125 6.99 -8.07 1.72
N VAL A 126 6.01 -7.42 1.07
CA VAL A 126 4.80 -8.10 0.58
C VAL A 126 5.17 -9.02 -0.57
N PHE A 127 5.93 -8.52 -1.57
CA PHE A 127 6.32 -9.32 -2.73
C PHE A 127 7.30 -10.43 -2.36
N ASP A 128 8.24 -10.17 -1.46
CA ASP A 128 9.22 -11.16 -0.98
C ASP A 128 8.53 -12.29 -0.19
N ALA A 129 7.53 -11.98 0.63
CA ALA A 129 6.78 -12.99 1.40
C ALA A 129 5.95 -13.94 0.52
N PHE A 130 5.59 -13.55 -0.70
CA PHE A 130 4.87 -14.40 -1.65
C PHE A 130 5.79 -15.31 -2.48
N GLY A 131 7.11 -15.18 -2.35
CA GLY A 131 8.08 -16.08 -2.96
C GLY A 131 8.35 -15.74 -4.42
N SER A 132 8.82 -14.52 -4.70
CA SER A 132 9.59 -14.23 -5.91
C SER A 132 10.85 -15.13 -5.91
N ASP A 133 10.71 -16.36 -6.42
CA ASP A 133 11.77 -17.35 -6.56
C ASP A 133 12.80 -16.95 -7.66
N GLY A 134 12.65 -15.76 -8.23
CA GLY A 134 13.65 -15.05 -9.00
C GLY A 134 13.98 -13.76 -8.26
N GLY A 135 15.15 -13.71 -7.63
CA GLY A 135 15.71 -12.44 -7.15
C GLY A 135 15.54 -11.38 -8.24
N TRP A 136 15.09 -10.20 -7.82
CA TRP A 136 14.99 -9.03 -8.67
C TRP A 136 16.31 -8.89 -9.46
N PRO A 137 16.27 -8.61 -10.78
CA PRO A 137 17.49 -8.31 -11.50
C PRO A 137 18.16 -7.16 -10.75
N ASP A 138 19.36 -7.42 -10.23
CA ASP A 138 20.18 -6.40 -9.59
C ASP A 138 20.31 -5.23 -10.58
N ASP A 139 20.27 -3.99 -10.09
CA ASP A 139 20.40 -2.76 -10.89
C ASP A 139 21.66 -2.71 -11.79
N GLU A 140 22.54 -3.72 -11.71
CA GLU A 140 23.73 -3.90 -12.55
C GLU A 140 23.44 -4.45 -13.97
N ASP A 141 22.24 -4.98 -14.26
CA ASP A 141 21.91 -5.57 -15.57
C ASP A 141 21.31 -4.57 -16.59
N LEU A 142 21.18 -3.28 -16.24
CA LEU A 142 20.57 -2.25 -17.10
C LEU A 142 21.57 -1.50 -18.00
N ASP A 143 22.84 -1.91 -18.03
CA ASP A 143 23.94 -1.19 -18.70
C ASP A 143 24.43 -1.81 -20.02
N ASP A 144 23.63 -2.64 -20.70
CA ASP A 144 23.99 -3.17 -22.04
C ASP A 144 22.83 -3.04 -23.06
N GLU A 145 22.67 -1.85 -23.66
CA GLU A 145 22.17 -1.67 -25.05
C GLU A 145 22.68 -0.38 -25.73
#